data_AF-A0A662VXC6-F1
#
_entry.id   AF-A0A662VXC6-F1
#
_cell.length_a   1.000
_cell.length_b   1.000
_cell.length_c   1.000
_cell.angle_alpha   90.00
_cell.angle_beta   90.00
_cell.angle_gamma   90.00
#
_symmetry.space_group_name_H-M   'P 1'
#
loop_
_entity.id
_entity.type
_entity.pdbx_description
1 polymer ?
#
loop_
_entity_poly.entity_id
_entity_poly.type
_entity_poly.pdbx_seq_one_letter_code
_entity_poly.pdbx_strand_id
1 'polypeptide(L)' 'MEKMLDIVVVTRKFQVTLTKEVRNRLEIKEGDKIVFVEKDGEIVIRKC' A
#
# COMPACT_ATOMS: atom_id res chain seq x y z
N MET A 1 -7.98 3.06 -16.26
CA MET A 1 -7.48 1.73 -16.64
C MET A 1 -6.75 1.18 -15.42
N GLU A 2 -7.24 0.09 -14.86
CA GLU A 2 -6.66 -0.50 -13.66
C GLU A 2 -5.35 -1.21 -14.02
N LYS A 3 -4.32 -1.07 -13.17
CA LYS A 3 -3.03 -1.74 -13.36
C LYS A 3 -2.63 -2.40 -12.05
N MET A 4 -2.61 -3.73 -12.05
CA MET A 4 -2.02 -4.52 -10.97
C MET A 4 -0.51 -4.28 -10.93
N LEU A 5 0.02 -3.90 -9.76
CA LEU A 5 1.46 -3.67 -9.58
C LEU A 5 2.17 -4.92 -9.08
N ASP A 6 1.55 -5.61 -8.11
CA ASP A 6 2.12 -6.77 -7.46
C ASP A 6 1.02 -7.56 -6.75
N ILE A 7 1.33 -8.81 -6.39
CA ILE A 7 0.48 -9.65 -5.54
C ILE A 7 1.29 -10.06 -4.31
N VAL A 8 0.74 -9.84 -3.13
CA VAL A 8 1.40 -10.17 -1.86
C VAL A 8 0.48 -11.00 -0.96
N VAL A 9 1.09 -11.81 -0.12
CA VAL A 9 0.38 -12.59 0.89
C VAL A 9 0.28 -11.80 2.20
N VAL A 10 -0.86 -11.91 2.86
CA VAL A 10 -1.05 -11.38 4.21
C VAL A 10 -0.31 -12.29 5.18
N THR A 11 0.57 -11.71 5.99
CA THR A 11 1.33 -12.45 7.00
C THR A 11 0.46 -12.80 8.21
N ARG A 12 0.96 -13.66 9.10
CA ARG A 12 0.26 -14.05 10.35
C ARG A 12 -0.10 -12.88 11.27
N LYS A 13 0.57 -11.73 11.13
CA LYS A 13 0.31 -10.51 11.90
C LYS A 13 -0.55 -9.50 11.13
N PHE A 14 -1.24 -9.94 10.07
CA PHE A 14 -2.06 -9.09 9.20
C PHE A 14 -1.27 -7.97 8.51
N GLN A 15 0.05 -8.16 8.34
CA GLN A 15 0.89 -7.21 7.62
C GLN A 15 0.99 -7.63 6.16
N VAL A 16 1.03 -6.64 5.27
CA VAL A 16 1.40 -6.78 3.87
C VAL A 16 2.70 -6.04 3.61
N THR A 17 3.54 -6.58 2.75
CA THR A 17 4.79 -5.93 2.35
C THR A 17 4.49 -4.93 1.24
N LEU A 18 4.81 -3.65 1.43
CA LEU A 18 4.87 -2.70 0.32
C LEU A 18 6.10 -3.07 -0.52
N THR A 19 5.91 -3.68 -1.68
CA THR A 19 7.00 -4.13 -2.55
C THR A 19 7.78 -2.95 -3.11
N LYS A 20 8.98 -3.19 -3.66
CA LYS A 20 9.87 -2.11 -4.13
C LYS A 20 9.15 -1.20 -5.15
N GLU A 21 8.39 -1.77 -6.08
CA GLU A 21 7.62 -1.02 -7.08
C GLU A 21 6.58 -0.10 -6.39
N VAL A 22 5.83 -0.62 -5.43
CA VAL A 22 4.81 0.15 -4.70
C VAL A 22 5.44 1.27 -3.87
N ARG A 23 6.53 0.99 -3.14
CA ARG A 23 7.24 2.00 -2.33
C ARG A 23 7.78 3.14 -3.18
N ASN A 24 8.35 2.81 -4.34
CA ASN A 24 8.89 3.81 -5.26
C ASN A 24 7.79 4.72 -5.80
N ARG A 25 6.61 4.16 -6.14
CA ARG A 25 5.48 4.96 -6.63
C ARG A 25 4.84 5.85 -5.58
N LEU A 26 4.83 5.41 -4.32
CA LEU A 26 4.29 6.18 -3.20
C LEU A 26 5.34 7.08 -2.54
N GLU A 27 6.60 7.00 -2.98
CA GLU A 27 7.75 7.74 -2.43
C GLU A 27 7.87 7.60 -0.91
N ILE A 28 7.65 6.37 -0.41
CA ILE A 28 7.66 6.03 1.01
C ILE A 28 9.06 5.61 1.45
N LYS A 29 9.49 6.14 2.59
CA LYS A 29 10.68 5.70 3.33
C LYS A 29 10.32 5.27 4.74
N GLU A 30 11.29 4.68 5.44
CA GLU A 30 11.15 4.33 6.85
C GLU A 30 10.77 5.57 7.68
N GLY A 31 9.82 5.39 8.60
CA GLY A 31 9.29 6.45 9.47
C GLY A 31 8.13 7.25 8.87
N ASP A 32 7.86 7.14 7.57
CA ASP A 32 6.68 7.76 6.97
C ASP A 32 5.38 7.13 7.50
N LYS A 33 4.33 7.95 7.64
CA LYS A 33 3.00 7.49 8.04
C LYS A 33 2.13 7.24 6.81
N ILE A 34 1.30 6.21 6.90
CA ILE A 34 0.32 5.84 5.89
C ILE A 34 -1.07 5.96 6.49
N VAL A 35 -2.01 6.50 5.71
CA VAL A 35 -3.44 6.53 6.04
C VAL A 35 -4.19 5.55 5.15
N PHE A 36 -5.19 4.92 5.75
CA PHE A 36 -6.20 4.12 5.04
C PHE A 36 -7.45 4.99 4.89
N VAL A 37 -7.98 5.07 3.68
CA VAL A 37 -9.18 5.85 3.35
C VAL A 37 -10.13 4.93 2.59
N GLU A 38 -11.38 4.87 3.03
CA GLU A 38 -12.44 4.24 2.25
C GLU A 38 -12.92 5.21 1.18
N LYS A 39 -12.87 4.79 -0.09
CA LYS A 39 -13.33 5.58 -1.23
C LYS A 39 -14.00 4.64 -2.22
N ASP A 40 -15.27 4.93 -2.54
CA ASP A 40 -16.04 4.17 -3.54
C ASP A 40 -16.10 2.65 -3.25
N GLY A 41 -16.11 2.27 -1.96
CA GLY A 41 -16.13 0.87 -1.51
C GLY A 41 -14.76 0.17 -1.52
N GLU A 42 -13.69 0.87 -1.89
CA GLU A 42 -12.32 0.37 -1.85
C GLU A 42 -11.52 0.99 -0.69
N ILE A 43 -10.58 0.22 -0.15
CA ILE A 43 -9.59 0.73 0.82
C ILE A 43 -8.37 1.23 0.05
N VAL A 44 -8.18 2.55 0.07
CA VAL A 44 -7.04 3.23 -0.56
C VAL A 44 -6.01 3.59 0.51
N ILE A 45 -4.74 3.30 0.23
CA ILE A 45 -3.61 3.75 1.05
C ILE A 45 -2.98 5.01 0.48
N ARG A 46 -2.59 5.95 1.35
CA ARG A 46 -1.86 7.17 0.95
C ARG A 46 -0.77 7.50 1.97
N LYS A 47 0.33 8.09 1.49
CA LYS A 47 1.32 8.70 2.36
C LYS A 47 0.76 10.00 2.97
N CYS A 48 1.03 10.24 4.25
CA CYS A 48 0.73 11.50 4.93
C CYS A 48 1.73 12.61 4.58
#